data_AF-A0A444H9W0-F1
#
_entry.id   AF-A0A444H9W0-F1
#
_cell.length_a   1.000
_cell.length_b   1.000
_cell.length_c   1.000
_cell.angle_alpha   90.00
_cell.angle_beta   90.00
_cell.angle_gamma   90.00
#
_symmetry.space_group_name_H-M   'P 1'
#
loop_
_entity.id
_entity.type
_entity.pdbx_description
1 polymer ?
#
loop_
_entity_poly.entity_id
_entity_poly.type
_entity_poly.pdbx_seq_one_letter_code
_entity_poly.pdbx_strand_id
1 'polypeptide(L)'
;MNNNFDEFENSTSINRRELLPGWIKFFSWVFMVLAVIACLTPIQLLFGQVPSLSFYGFDSTKFFPYSLFVIYLIFILNGLIGYMLWFEKDKAIGWGKICAVFGIVACAISFLLTLLDGQFTFRLEVIALVLFYRKLSNLEYNWG
;
A
#
# COMPACT_ATOMS: atom_id res chain seq x y z
N MET A 1 -31.45 -17.08 -36.67
CA MET A 1 -30.66 -17.88 -35.71
C MET A 1 -29.46 -17.03 -35.35
N ASN A 2 -29.59 -16.23 -34.29
CA ASN A 2 -28.59 -15.24 -33.90
C ASN A 2 -28.25 -15.44 -32.42
N ASN A 3 -26.95 -15.49 -32.15
CA ASN A 3 -26.29 -14.94 -30.96
C ASN A 3 -26.27 -15.77 -29.66
N ASN A 4 -25.98 -17.08 -29.73
CA ASN A 4 -25.52 -17.83 -28.53
C ASN A 4 -23.99 -17.94 -28.41
N PHE A 5 -23.23 -17.68 -29.48
CA PHE A 5 -21.76 -17.71 -29.44
C PHE A 5 -21.16 -16.39 -28.94
N ASP A 6 -21.82 -15.26 -29.18
CA ASP A 6 -21.36 -13.93 -28.74
C ASP A 6 -21.42 -13.75 -27.20
N GLU A 7 -22.24 -14.54 -26.51
CA GLU A 7 -22.34 -14.55 -25.05
C GLU A 7 -21.19 -15.32 -24.40
N PHE A 8 -20.61 -16.31 -25.11
CA PHE A 8 -19.40 -17.01 -24.68
C PHE A 8 -18.13 -16.17 -24.90
N GLU A 9 -18.04 -15.44 -26.03
CA GLU A 9 -16.87 -14.58 -26.31
C GLU A 9 -16.78 -13.34 -25.40
N ASN A 10 -17.90 -12.82 -24.88
CA ASN A 10 -17.90 -11.69 -23.94
C ASN A 10 -17.68 -12.09 -22.46
N SER A 11 -17.58 -13.39 -22.15
CA SER A 11 -17.44 -13.86 -20.76
C SER A 11 -16.00 -13.90 -20.22
N THR A 12 -14.99 -13.62 -21.07
CA THR A 12 -13.58 -13.83 -20.75
C THR A 12 -12.84 -12.64 -20.11
N SER A 13 -13.50 -11.52 -19.85
CA SER A 13 -12.89 -10.41 -19.10
C SER A 13 -13.69 -10.08 -17.85
N ILE A 14 -13.69 -10.99 -16.88
CA ILE A 14 -14.07 -10.62 -15.51
C ILE A 14 -13.10 -9.52 -15.07
N ASN A 15 -13.59 -8.28 -14.96
CA ASN A 15 -12.79 -7.16 -14.47
C ASN A 15 -12.24 -7.53 -13.09
N ARG A 16 -10.94 -7.79 -12.96
CA ARG A 16 -10.34 -8.27 -11.71
C ARG A 16 -10.51 -7.23 -10.61
N ARG A 17 -10.62 -5.95 -10.97
CA ARG A 17 -10.92 -4.87 -10.04
C ARG A 17 -12.28 -5.06 -9.38
N GLU A 18 -13.28 -5.67 -10.01
CA GLU A 18 -14.57 -5.94 -9.36
C GLU A 18 -14.45 -6.90 -8.18
N LEU A 19 -13.49 -7.82 -8.22
CA LEU A 19 -13.17 -8.73 -7.12
C LEU A 19 -12.60 -8.00 -5.89
N LEU A 20 -12.00 -6.83 -6.09
CA LEU A 20 -11.48 -6.02 -4.99
C LEU A 20 -12.64 -5.37 -4.21
N PRO A 21 -12.65 -5.49 -2.87
CA PRO A 21 -13.56 -4.72 -2.03
C PRO A 21 -13.42 -3.22 -2.25
N GLY A 22 -14.52 -2.48 -2.10
CA GLY A 22 -14.53 -1.02 -2.24
C GLY A 22 -13.48 -0.32 -1.38
N TRP A 23 -13.20 -0.81 -0.17
CA TRP A 23 -12.19 -0.22 0.71
C TRP A 23 -10.76 -0.38 0.14
N ILE A 24 -10.41 -1.53 -0.45
CA ILE A 24 -9.10 -1.72 -1.08
C ILE A 24 -8.95 -0.79 -2.28
N LYS A 25 -10.01 -0.62 -3.08
CA LYS A 25 -10.01 0.35 -4.19
C LYS A 25 -9.72 1.76 -3.68
N PHE A 26 -10.43 2.18 -2.63
CA PHE A 26 -10.23 3.50 -2.03
C PHE A 26 -8.80 3.70 -1.55
N PHE A 27 -8.25 2.77 -0.75
CA PHE A 27 -6.87 2.88 -0.27
C PHE A 27 -5.83 2.80 -1.39
N SER A 28 -6.02 1.94 -2.39
CA SER A 28 -5.12 1.89 -3.56
C SER A 28 -5.06 3.23 -4.28
N TRP A 29 -6.20 3.90 -4.45
CA TRP A 29 -6.25 5.24 -5.03
C TRP A 29 -5.57 6.29 -4.13
N VAL A 30 -5.88 6.28 -2.82
CA VAL A 30 -5.26 7.20 -1.85
C VAL A 30 -3.73 7.02 -1.83
N PHE A 31 -3.22 5.79 -1.81
CA PHE A 31 -1.78 5.54 -1.80
C PHE A 31 -1.09 5.96 -3.10
N MET A 32 -1.75 5.85 -4.26
CA MET A 32 -1.22 6.41 -5.50
C MET A 32 -1.05 7.94 -5.40
N VAL A 33 -2.07 8.65 -4.89
CA VAL A 33 -2.01 10.10 -4.71
C VAL A 33 -0.96 10.50 -3.68
N LEU A 34 -0.91 9.81 -2.54
CA LEU A 34 0.09 10.05 -1.49
C LEU A 34 1.51 9.79 -1.99
N ALA A 35 1.73 8.80 -2.85
CA ALA A 35 3.05 8.56 -3.44
C ALA A 35 3.49 9.72 -4.34
N VAL A 36 2.58 10.28 -5.14
CA VAL A 36 2.86 11.49 -5.94
C VAL A 36 3.17 12.68 -5.04
N ILE A 37 2.37 12.92 -4.00
CA ILE A 37 2.63 13.99 -3.03
C ILE A 37 3.99 13.79 -2.37
N ALA A 38 4.29 12.57 -1.92
CA ALA A 38 5.57 12.24 -1.31
C ALA A 38 6.73 12.57 -2.25
N CYS A 39 6.66 12.23 -3.54
CA CYS A 39 7.67 12.60 -4.53
C CYS A 39 7.86 14.12 -4.73
N LEU A 40 6.86 14.94 -4.40
CA LEU A 40 6.95 16.41 -4.48
C LEU A 40 7.51 17.05 -3.20
N THR A 41 7.35 16.40 -2.04
CA THR A 41 7.84 16.95 -0.76
C THR A 41 9.35 17.25 -0.69
N PRO A 42 10.27 16.57 -1.40
CA PRO A 42 11.68 16.94 -1.40
C PRO A 42 11.96 18.37 -1.85
N ILE A 43 11.03 19.03 -2.55
CA ILE A 43 11.13 20.45 -2.90
C ILE A 43 11.34 21.33 -1.65
N GLN A 44 10.77 20.94 -0.50
CA GLN A 44 10.93 21.67 0.76
C GLN A 44 12.40 21.73 1.24
N LEU A 45 13.21 20.71 0.89
CA LEU A 45 14.64 20.72 1.20
C LEU A 45 15.38 21.87 0.51
N LEU A 46 14.93 22.31 -0.67
CA LEU A 46 15.51 23.46 -1.38
C LEU A 46 15.29 24.78 -0.62
N PHE A 47 14.27 24.84 0.24
CA PHE A 47 13.97 25.98 1.11
C PHE A 47 14.55 25.81 2.53
N GLY A 48 15.41 24.81 2.74
CA GLY A 48 16.02 24.51 4.04
C GLY A 48 15.04 23.91 5.06
N GLN A 49 13.88 23.41 4.62
CA GLN A 49 12.88 22.77 5.48
C GLN A 49 12.93 21.25 5.31
N VAL A 50 12.91 20.52 6.44
CA VAL A 50 12.80 19.06 6.41
C VAL A 50 11.32 18.69 6.29
N PRO A 51 10.91 17.89 5.29
CA PRO A 51 9.53 17.45 5.16
C PRO A 51 9.09 16.66 6.39
N SER A 52 7.99 17.07 7.02
CA SER A 52 7.39 16.35 8.15
C SER A 52 6.50 15.22 7.63
N LEU A 53 7.13 14.09 7.30
CA LEU A 53 6.48 12.85 6.92
C LEU A 53 6.57 11.83 8.06
N SER A 54 5.45 11.15 8.33
CA SER A 54 5.42 10.01 9.25
C SER A 54 4.53 8.89 8.69
N PHE A 55 5.04 7.66 8.73
CA PHE A 55 4.30 6.48 8.25
C PHE A 55 4.86 5.19 8.83
N TYR A 56 4.00 4.22 9.12
CA TYR A 56 4.34 2.95 9.81
C TYR A 56 5.21 3.12 11.07
N GLY A 57 5.06 4.25 11.76
CA GLY A 57 5.83 4.57 12.96
C GLY A 57 7.23 5.13 12.74
N PHE A 58 7.64 5.33 11.49
CA PHE A 58 8.81 6.12 11.16
C PHE A 58 8.45 7.61 11.13
N ASP A 59 9.36 8.44 11.61
CA ASP A 59 9.28 9.89 11.57
C ASP A 59 10.53 10.45 10.87
N SER A 60 10.30 11.22 9.81
CA SER A 60 11.32 11.90 9.01
C SER A 60 12.22 12.84 9.81
N THR A 61 11.75 13.35 10.96
CA THR A 61 12.47 14.32 11.79
C THR A 61 13.41 13.69 12.81
N LYS A 62 13.14 12.44 13.25
CA LYS A 62 13.87 11.79 14.35
C LYS A 62 15.20 11.15 13.93
N PHE A 63 15.37 10.77 12.67
CA PHE A 63 16.58 10.11 12.15
C PHE A 63 16.90 10.52 10.71
N PHE A 64 16.87 11.83 10.45
CA PHE A 64 17.22 12.39 9.15
C PHE A 64 18.70 12.08 8.80
N PRO A 65 19.03 11.72 7.54
CA PRO A 65 18.15 11.58 6.37
C PRO A 65 17.58 10.16 6.17
N TYR A 66 18.05 9.19 6.96
CA TYR A 66 17.74 7.78 6.73
C TYR A 66 16.26 7.45 6.92
N SER A 67 15.60 7.99 7.95
CA SER A 67 14.17 7.76 8.15
C SER A 67 13.33 8.35 7.03
N LEU A 68 13.69 9.54 6.53
CA LEU A 68 13.02 10.17 5.40
C LEU A 68 13.14 9.31 4.13
N PHE A 69 14.32 8.77 3.84
CA PHE A 69 14.53 7.87 2.71
C PHE A 69 13.68 6.59 2.80
N VAL A 70 13.64 5.96 3.98
CA VAL A 70 12.80 4.76 4.21
C VAL A 70 11.32 5.08 4.04
N ILE A 71 10.84 6.20 4.59
CA ILE A 71 9.44 6.63 4.44
C ILE A 71 9.09 6.86 2.96
N TYR A 72 9.97 7.48 2.18
CA TYR A 72 9.75 7.65 0.73
C TYR A 72 9.64 6.32 0.00
N LEU A 73 10.53 5.36 0.28
CA LEU A 73 10.45 4.04 -0.30
C LEU A 73 9.11 3.36 0.02
N ILE A 74 8.62 3.49 1.26
CA ILE A 74 7.33 2.92 1.67
C ILE A 74 6.18 3.58 0.90
N PHE A 75 6.16 4.91 0.77
CA PHE A 75 5.11 5.61 0.01
C PHE A 75 5.11 5.21 -1.47
N ILE A 76 6.29 5.17 -2.10
CA ILE A 76 6.44 4.79 -3.51
C ILE A 76 5.99 3.35 -3.71
N LEU A 77 6.42 2.42 -2.86
CA LEU A 77 6.06 1.00 -2.96
C LEU A 77 4.55 0.78 -2.78
N ASN A 78 3.92 1.44 -1.80
CA ASN A 78 2.46 1.40 -1.62
C ASN A 78 1.72 1.99 -2.82
N GLY A 79 2.20 3.12 -3.37
CA GLY A 79 1.62 3.74 -4.57
C GLY A 79 1.72 2.83 -5.80
N LEU A 80 2.86 2.20 -6.03
CA LEU A 80 3.07 1.25 -7.12
C LEU A 80 2.14 0.03 -7.00
N ILE A 81 1.92 -0.46 -5.79
CA ILE A 81 1.01 -1.59 -5.56
C ILE A 81 -0.44 -1.17 -5.73
N GLY A 82 -0.81 0.02 -5.24
CA GLY A 82 -2.12 0.62 -5.51
C GLY A 82 -2.38 0.73 -7.00
N TYR A 83 -1.38 1.16 -7.78
CA TYR A 83 -1.41 1.17 -9.23
C TYR A 83 -1.57 -0.24 -9.83
N MET A 84 -0.75 -1.21 -9.42
CA MET A 84 -0.85 -2.58 -9.93
C MET A 84 -2.22 -3.23 -9.66
N LEU A 85 -2.79 -2.99 -8.48
CA LEU A 85 -4.12 -3.47 -8.10
C LEU A 85 -5.22 -2.77 -8.89
N TRP A 86 -5.07 -1.47 -9.13
CA TRP A 86 -6.05 -0.67 -9.88
C TRP A 86 -6.07 -0.99 -11.37
N PHE A 87 -4.89 -1.27 -11.95
CA PHE A 87 -4.71 -1.66 -13.36
C PHE A 87 -4.64 -3.19 -13.56
N GLU A 88 -5.14 -3.95 -12.58
CA GLU A 88 -5.43 -5.39 -12.71
C GLU A 88 -4.23 -6.26 -13.13
N LYS A 89 -3.01 -5.88 -12.76
CA LYS A 89 -1.80 -6.62 -13.14
C LYS A 89 -1.79 -8.02 -12.51
N ASP A 90 -1.29 -9.02 -13.25
CA ASP A 90 -1.28 -10.42 -12.80
C ASP A 90 -0.52 -10.61 -11.47
N LYS A 91 0.58 -9.86 -11.29
CA LYS A 91 1.41 -9.93 -10.09
C LYS A 91 0.96 -9.00 -8.94
N ALA A 92 -0.16 -8.30 -9.09
CA ALA A 92 -0.61 -7.29 -8.12
C ALA A 92 -0.86 -7.89 -6.73
N ILE A 93 -1.48 -9.07 -6.66
CA ILE A 93 -1.73 -9.77 -5.39
C ILE A 93 -0.43 -10.18 -4.69
N GLY A 94 0.51 -10.77 -5.43
CA GLY A 94 1.81 -11.19 -4.88
C GLY A 94 2.59 -10.01 -4.30
N TRP A 95 2.73 -8.93 -5.06
CA TRP A 95 3.38 -7.70 -4.58
C TRP A 95 2.63 -7.06 -3.41
N GLY A 96 1.30 -7.05 -3.44
CA GLY A 96 0.46 -6.56 -2.36
C GLY A 96 0.65 -7.33 -1.05
N LYS A 97 0.75 -8.66 -1.12
CA LYS A 97 1.02 -9.51 0.05
C LYS A 97 2.40 -9.22 0.65
N ILE A 98 3.44 -9.11 -0.19
CA ILE A 98 4.81 -8.79 0.26
C ILE A 98 4.83 -7.42 0.97
N CYS A 99 4.16 -6.42 0.40
CA CYS A 99 4.06 -5.11 1.02
C CYS A 99 3.31 -5.12 2.34
N ALA A 100 2.22 -5.89 2.44
CA ALA A 100 1.49 -6.04 3.69
C ALA A 100 2.39 -6.61 4.79
N VAL A 101 3.19 -7.64 4.48
CA VAL A 101 4.17 -8.22 5.41
C VAL A 101 5.23 -7.18 5.79
N PHE A 102 5.79 -6.46 4.81
CA PHE A 102 6.77 -5.40 5.07
C PHE A 102 6.22 -4.31 6.00
N GLY A 103 4.97 -3.88 5.78
CA GLY A 103 4.30 -2.90 6.64
C GLY A 103 4.07 -3.41 8.06
N ILE A 104 3.69 -4.68 8.22
CA ILE A 104 3.52 -5.31 9.54
C ILE A 104 4.86 -5.36 10.28
N VAL A 105 5.94 -5.76 9.61
CA VAL A 105 7.29 -5.81 10.18
C VAL A 105 7.78 -4.40 10.55
N ALA A 106 7.58 -3.41 9.67
CA ALA A 106 7.89 -2.01 9.93
C ALA A 106 7.20 -1.50 11.20
N CYS A 107 5.89 -1.71 11.31
CA CYS A 107 5.12 -1.34 12.50
C CYS A 107 5.59 -2.07 13.75
N ALA A 108 5.94 -3.36 13.66
CA ALA A 108 6.45 -4.15 14.79
C ALA A 108 7.81 -3.62 15.29
N ILE A 109 8.71 -3.23 14.37
CA ILE A 109 9.99 -2.61 14.72
C ILE A 109 9.75 -1.27 15.41
N SER A 110 8.92 -0.40 14.84
CA SER A 110 8.60 0.89 15.46
C SER A 110 7.93 0.74 16.82
N PHE A 111 7.06 -0.26 17.00
CA PHE A 111 6.48 -0.58 18.29
C PHE A 111 7.55 -1.01 19.30
N LEU A 112 8.48 -1.89 18.93
CA LEU A 112 9.57 -2.32 19.80
C LEU A 112 10.45 -1.14 20.25
N LEU A 113 10.79 -0.24 19.31
CA LEU A 113 11.55 0.98 19.61
C LEU A 113 10.79 1.88 20.59
N THR A 114 9.49 2.08 20.37
CA THR A 114 8.67 2.95 21.23
C THR A 114 8.45 2.34 22.63
N LEU A 115 8.41 1.01 22.73
CA LEU A 115 8.32 0.30 24.01
C LEU A 115 9.59 0.48 24.85
N LEU A 116 10.78 0.51 24.23
CA LEU A 116 12.04 0.81 24.92
C LEU A 116 12.05 2.25 25.48
N ASP A 117 11.39 3.18 24.79
CA ASP A 117 11.19 4.56 25.25
C ASP A 117 10.04 4.71 26.28
N GLY A 118 9.40 3.60 26.68
CA GLY A 118 8.35 3.57 27.70
C GLY A 118 6.99 4.10 27.25
N GLN A 119 6.77 4.32 25.95
CA GLN A 119 5.50 4.79 25.41
C GLN A 119 4.74 3.64 24.72
N PHE A 120 3.48 3.43 25.10
CA PHE A 120 2.62 2.45 24.44
C PHE A 120 1.76 3.13 23.38
N THR A 121 2.07 2.91 22.10
CA THR A 121 1.25 3.39 20.98
C THR A 121 0.77 2.21 20.15
N PHE A 122 -0.51 1.87 20.27
CA PHE A 122 -1.12 0.86 19.41
C PHE A 122 -1.56 1.52 18.10
N ARG A 123 -1.06 0.99 16.98
CA ARG A 123 -1.29 1.54 15.63
C ARG A 123 -2.38 0.77 14.93
N LEU A 124 -3.48 1.45 14.59
CA LEU A 124 -4.61 0.88 13.85
C LEU A 124 -4.19 0.44 12.43
N GLU A 125 -3.09 0.99 11.92
CA GLU A 125 -2.48 0.63 10.64
C GLU A 125 -2.16 -0.87 10.54
N VAL A 126 -1.75 -1.51 11.65
CA VAL A 126 -1.43 -2.95 11.67
C VAL A 126 -2.67 -3.80 11.41
N ILE A 127 -3.81 -3.43 11.99
CA ILE A 127 -5.08 -4.14 11.78
C ILE A 127 -5.48 -4.02 10.30
N ALA A 128 -5.37 -2.82 9.71
CA ALA A 128 -5.67 -2.61 8.30
C ALA A 128 -4.78 -3.48 7.39
N LEU A 129 -3.48 -3.60 7.70
CA LEU A 129 -2.53 -4.44 6.95
C LEU A 129 -2.85 -5.93 7.05
N VAL A 130 -3.21 -6.41 8.24
CA VAL A 130 -3.58 -7.83 8.43
C VAL A 130 -4.87 -8.16 7.68
N LEU A 131 -5.88 -7.28 7.75
CA LEU A 131 -7.13 -7.45 6.99
C LEU A 131 -6.87 -7.42 5.48
N PHE A 132 -5.98 -6.53 5.02
CA PHE A 132 -5.56 -6.44 3.63
C PHE A 132 -4.87 -7.72 3.15
N TYR A 133 -3.90 -8.23 3.90
CA TYR A 133 -3.20 -9.47 3.59
C TYR A 133 -4.15 -10.67 3.47
N ARG A 134 -5.05 -10.83 4.46
CA ARG A 134 -6.04 -11.92 4.46
C ARG A 134 -6.96 -11.82 3.25
N LYS A 135 -7.39 -10.61 2.91
CA LYS A 135 -8.30 -10.42 1.78
C LYS A 135 -7.62 -10.68 0.44
N LEU A 136 -6.39 -10.22 0.26
CA LEU A 136 -5.59 -10.53 -0.93
C LEU A 136 -5.33 -12.04 -1.08
N SER A 137 -5.02 -12.73 0.01
CA SER A 137 -4.78 -14.19 -0.02
C SER A 137 -6.04 -14.97 -0.45
N ASN A 138 -7.22 -14.54 -0.01
CA ASN A 138 -8.49 -15.14 -0.47
C ASN A 138 -8.79 -14.83 -1.95
N LEU A 139 -8.29 -13.71 -2.47
CA LEU A 139 -8.49 -13.31 -3.86
C LEU A 139 -7.49 -13.95 -4.81
N GLU A 140 -6.32 -14.39 -4.31
CA GLU A 140 -5.27 -15.05 -5.08
C GLU A 140 -5.80 -16.24 -5.89
N TYR A 141 -6.75 -17.00 -5.33
CA TYR A 141 -7.37 -18.13 -6.00
C TYR A 141 -8.25 -17.74 -7.21
N ASN A 142 -8.85 -16.55 -7.19
CA ASN A 142 -9.77 -16.07 -8.23
C ASN A 142 -9.14 -15.05 -9.19
N TRP A 143 -7.89 -14.64 -8.93
CA TRP A 143 -7.21 -13.58 -9.69
C TRP A 143 -6.37 -14.12 -10.86
N GLY A 144 -5.97 -15.39 -10.76
CA GLY A 144 -5.19 -16.13 -11.76
C GLY A 144 -6.06 -16.90 -12.73
#